data_AF-H5WJJ0-F1
#
_entry.id   AF-H5WJJ0-F1
#
_cell.length_a   1.000
_cell.length_b   1.000
_cell.length_c   1.000
_cell.angle_alpha   90.00
_cell.angle_beta   90.00
_cell.angle_gamma   90.00
#
_symmetry.space_group_name_H-M   'P 1'
#
loop_
_entity.id
_entity.type
_entity.pdbx_description
1 polymer ?
#
loop_
_entity_poly.entity_id
_entity_poly.type
_entity_poly.pdbx_seq_one_letter_code
_entity_poly.pdbx_strand_id
1 'polypeptide(L)'
;MVLLLVASLLVLAAFGALAPDPQPSALRVMVASVVALLAPLFWPGAAATPLRTLGRTLVWSLAATLLAGLAMALLGQGAPPALLLPVCAMLLPILLLTHALAAGLQAGWQPEATGSPDAQAARWAAGIAAMLLLALAGAAPLWLGPAAELASARHETALDILVATSPLTHLAVAGGLDLLRTAWLYQNANLAALPVNYPQAGHLAAVYAAACAVLTLALVALQRRQGADHAIPLTENPP
;
A
#
# COMPACT_ATOMS: atom_id res chain seq x y z
N MET A 1 6.50 -15.21 -9.97
CA MET A 1 5.95 -14.86 -11.30
C MET A 1 4.48 -15.24 -11.45
N VAL A 2 4.10 -16.51 -11.25
CA VAL A 2 2.69 -16.96 -11.36
C VAL A 2 1.74 -16.20 -10.43
N LEU A 3 2.12 -15.97 -9.16
CA LEU A 3 1.28 -15.22 -8.22
C LEU A 3 1.10 -13.73 -8.58
N LEU A 4 2.12 -13.11 -9.18
CA LEU A 4 2.10 -11.72 -9.65
C LEU A 4 1.19 -11.56 -10.86
N LEU A 5 1.25 -12.54 -11.75
CA LEU A 5 0.38 -12.64 -12.91
C LEU A 5 -1.06 -12.82 -12.44
N VAL A 6 -1.31 -13.71 -11.47
CA VAL A 6 -2.64 -13.93 -10.88
C VAL A 6 -3.15 -12.68 -10.16
N ALA A 7 -2.34 -11.99 -9.37
CA ALA A 7 -2.74 -10.74 -8.72
C ALA A 7 -3.03 -9.63 -9.73
N SER A 8 -2.18 -9.48 -10.75
CA SER A 8 -2.40 -8.53 -11.86
C SER A 8 -3.66 -8.87 -12.65
N LEU A 9 -3.91 -10.15 -12.93
CA LEU A 9 -5.10 -10.64 -13.62
C LEU A 9 -6.37 -10.48 -12.78
N LEU A 10 -6.30 -10.68 -11.47
CA LEU A 10 -7.41 -10.43 -10.54
C LEU A 10 -7.73 -8.93 -10.45
N VAL A 11 -6.71 -8.07 -10.47
CA VAL A 11 -6.88 -6.61 -10.54
C VAL A 11 -7.48 -6.20 -11.89
N LEU A 12 -6.95 -6.70 -13.02
CA LEU A 12 -7.52 -6.50 -14.35
C LEU A 12 -8.98 -6.98 -14.46
N ALA A 13 -9.30 -8.13 -13.86
CA ALA A 13 -10.65 -8.70 -13.84
C ALA A 13 -11.60 -7.90 -12.93
N ALA A 14 -11.16 -7.51 -11.73
CA ALA A 14 -11.97 -6.74 -10.76
C ALA A 14 -12.29 -5.32 -11.24
N PHE A 15 -11.42 -4.71 -12.05
CA PHE A 15 -11.64 -3.37 -12.63
C PHE A 15 -12.38 -3.40 -13.96
N GLY A 16 -12.81 -4.57 -14.44
CA GLY A 16 -13.52 -4.67 -15.72
C GLY A 16 -12.66 -4.23 -16.90
N ALA A 17 -11.33 -4.37 -16.84
CA ALA A 17 -10.47 -4.07 -17.99
C ALA A 17 -10.63 -5.05 -19.16
N LEU A 18 -11.41 -6.12 -18.95
CA LEU A 18 -11.91 -7.03 -19.97
C LEU A 18 -13.30 -6.63 -20.49
N ALA A 19 -13.91 -5.58 -19.94
CA ALA A 19 -15.14 -5.02 -20.48
C ALA A 19 -14.82 -4.31 -21.81
N PRO A 20 -15.74 -4.36 -22.80
CA PRO A 20 -15.54 -3.71 -24.09
C PRO A 20 -15.30 -2.20 -23.97
N ASP A 21 -15.84 -1.56 -22.92
CA ASP A 21 -15.64 -0.13 -22.62
C ASP A 21 -15.30 0.09 -21.12
N PRO A 22 -14.02 0.02 -20.72
CA PRO A 22 -13.63 0.23 -19.33
C PRO A 22 -13.81 1.71 -18.92
N GLN A 23 -14.48 1.94 -17.79
CA GLN A 23 -14.65 3.29 -17.26
C GLN A 23 -13.29 3.96 -16.99
N PRO A 24 -13.08 5.24 -17.37
CA PRO A 24 -11.79 5.91 -17.16
C PRO A 24 -11.33 5.98 -15.69
N SER A 25 -12.27 6.07 -14.75
CA SER A 25 -11.99 5.99 -13.31
C SER A 25 -11.48 4.62 -12.89
N ALA A 26 -12.06 3.53 -13.39
CA ALA A 26 -11.61 2.17 -13.13
C ALA A 26 -10.18 1.96 -13.66
N LEU A 27 -9.85 2.45 -14.85
CA LEU A 27 -8.50 2.38 -15.41
C LEU A 27 -7.46 3.08 -14.52
N ARG A 28 -7.78 4.27 -13.98
CA ARG A 28 -6.87 4.98 -13.07
C ARG A 28 -6.59 4.19 -11.80
N VAL A 29 -7.64 3.67 -11.16
CA VAL A 29 -7.52 2.89 -9.93
C VAL A 29 -6.78 1.58 -10.20
N MET A 30 -7.03 0.94 -11.33
CA MET A 30 -6.31 -0.26 -11.77
C MET A 30 -4.81 0.01 -11.91
N VAL A 31 -4.42 1.05 -12.66
CA VAL A 31 -3.01 1.41 -12.85
C VAL A 31 -2.33 1.71 -11.51
N ALA A 32 -2.97 2.51 -10.66
CA ALA A 32 -2.46 2.82 -9.33
C ALA A 32 -2.29 1.56 -8.47
N SER A 33 -3.25 0.64 -8.51
CA SER A 33 -3.21 -0.63 -7.76
C SER A 33 -2.10 -1.55 -8.26
N VAL A 34 -1.93 -1.69 -9.57
CA VAL A 34 -0.84 -2.47 -10.16
C VAL A 34 0.51 -1.91 -9.73
N VAL A 35 0.70 -0.59 -9.83
CA VAL A 35 1.96 0.04 -9.39
C VAL A 35 2.17 -0.13 -7.89
N ALA A 36 1.12 0.03 -7.07
CA ALA A 36 1.19 -0.18 -5.62
C ALA A 36 1.65 -1.59 -5.24
N LEU A 37 1.18 -2.61 -5.95
CA LEU A 37 1.56 -4.01 -5.72
C LEU A 37 2.96 -4.34 -6.25
N LEU A 38 3.37 -3.75 -7.37
CA LEU A 38 4.67 -4.03 -7.97
C LEU A 38 5.83 -3.30 -7.26
N ALA A 39 5.61 -2.06 -6.81
CA ALA A 39 6.67 -1.21 -6.28
C ALA A 39 7.50 -1.85 -5.14
N PRO A 40 6.90 -2.56 -4.15
CA PRO A 40 7.65 -3.20 -3.07
C PRO A 40 8.63 -4.27 -3.54
N LEU A 41 8.38 -4.91 -4.68
CA LEU A 41 9.24 -5.96 -5.24
C LEU A 41 10.52 -5.40 -5.85
N PHE A 42 10.43 -4.18 -6.39
CA PHE A 42 11.54 -3.46 -7.00
C PHE A 42 12.24 -2.52 -6.02
N TRP A 43 11.80 -2.47 -4.77
CA TRP A 43 12.40 -1.64 -3.74
C TRP A 43 13.86 -2.06 -3.47
N PRO A 44 14.83 -1.14 -3.47
CA PRO A 44 16.26 -1.45 -3.37
C PRO A 44 16.70 -1.97 -1.99
N GLY A 45 15.79 -2.05 -1.02
CA GLY A 45 16.09 -2.54 0.32
C GLY A 45 16.61 -1.46 1.27
N ALA A 46 16.69 -1.85 2.54
CA ALA A 46 17.21 -1.00 3.60
C ALA A 46 18.67 -0.57 3.32
N ALA A 47 19.02 0.65 3.71
CA ALA A 47 20.38 1.16 3.65
C ALA A 47 21.10 0.94 4.97
N ALA A 48 22.43 1.16 4.97
CA ALA A 48 23.27 1.05 6.17
C ALA A 48 22.87 1.99 7.32
N THR A 49 22.15 3.07 7.05
CA THR A 49 21.66 3.98 8.09
C THR A 49 20.16 4.23 7.94
N PRO A 50 19.41 4.47 9.03
CA PRO A 50 17.96 4.62 8.93
C PRO A 50 17.56 5.90 8.19
N LEU A 51 18.38 6.95 8.22
CA LEU A 51 18.16 8.17 7.43
C LEU A 51 18.27 7.89 5.92
N ARG A 52 19.25 7.08 5.51
CA ARG A 52 19.37 6.65 4.10
C ARG A 52 18.22 5.72 3.70
N THR A 53 17.76 4.85 4.60
CA THR A 53 16.57 4.00 4.37
C THR A 53 15.33 4.87 4.16
N LEU A 54 15.11 5.86 5.01
CA LEU A 54 14.01 6.82 4.87
C LEU A 54 14.10 7.57 3.52
N GLY A 55 15.28 8.08 3.17
CA GLY A 55 15.51 8.75 1.90
C GLY A 55 15.21 7.84 0.70
N ARG A 56 15.65 6.58 0.73
CA ARG A 56 15.34 5.59 -0.31
C ARG A 56 13.83 5.32 -0.40
N THR A 57 13.17 5.12 0.73
CA THR A 57 11.72 4.92 0.78
C THR A 57 10.95 6.11 0.19
N LEU A 58 11.32 7.34 0.56
CA LEU A 58 10.71 8.55 0.02
C LEU A 58 10.90 8.66 -1.50
N VAL A 59 12.15 8.54 -1.96
CA VAL A 59 12.48 8.66 -3.39
C VAL A 59 11.80 7.58 -4.21
N TRP A 60 11.78 6.33 -3.73
CA TRP A 60 11.18 5.22 -4.46
C TRP A 60 9.65 5.28 -4.49
N SER A 61 9.01 5.65 -3.38
CA SER A 61 7.57 5.90 -3.36
C SER A 61 7.18 7.05 -4.28
N LEU A 62 7.95 8.14 -4.30
CA LEU A 62 7.72 9.26 -5.22
C LEU A 62 7.89 8.83 -6.68
N ALA A 63 8.98 8.13 -7.02
CA ALA A 63 9.24 7.65 -8.37
C ALA A 63 8.13 6.70 -8.87
N ALA A 64 7.69 5.75 -8.04
CA ALA A 64 6.58 4.86 -8.37
C ALA A 64 5.26 5.64 -8.53
N THR A 65 5.00 6.63 -7.68
CA THR A 65 3.79 7.49 -7.81
C THR A 65 3.81 8.29 -9.11
N LEU A 66 4.95 8.90 -9.47
CA LEU A 66 5.11 9.63 -10.72
C LEU A 66 4.95 8.72 -11.94
N LEU A 67 5.49 7.50 -11.88
CA LEU A 67 5.31 6.50 -12.93
C LEU A 67 3.83 6.11 -13.09
N ALA A 68 3.10 5.90 -11.99
CA ALA A 68 1.67 5.65 -12.03
C ALA A 68 0.91 6.83 -12.65
N GLY A 69 1.23 8.06 -12.23
CA GLY A 69 0.66 9.29 -12.79
C GLY A 69 0.87 9.41 -14.30
N LEU A 70 2.09 9.14 -14.76
CA LEU A 70 2.42 9.13 -16.18
C LEU A 70 1.66 8.04 -16.94
N ALA A 71 1.63 6.82 -16.41
CA ALA A 71 0.89 5.71 -17.01
C ALA A 71 -0.61 6.02 -17.11
N MET A 72 -1.22 6.60 -16.07
CA MET A 72 -2.62 7.04 -16.09
C MET A 72 -2.86 8.16 -17.11
N ALA A 73 -1.94 9.12 -17.27
CA ALA A 73 -2.07 10.18 -18.26
C ALA A 73 -2.02 9.65 -19.70
N LEU A 74 -1.13 8.69 -19.96
CA LEU A 74 -0.95 8.07 -21.27
C LEU A 74 -2.12 7.12 -21.62
N LEU A 75 -2.55 6.28 -20.67
CA LEU A 75 -3.62 5.30 -20.89
C LEU A 75 -5.03 5.91 -20.79
N GLY A 76 -5.19 6.94 -19.96
CA GLY A 76 -6.46 7.65 -19.73
C GLY A 76 -6.77 8.72 -20.77
N GLN A 77 -6.15 8.65 -21.96
CA GLN A 77 -6.37 9.56 -23.09
C GLN A 77 -6.23 11.06 -22.74
N GLY A 78 -5.24 11.42 -21.91
CA GLY A 78 -4.98 12.82 -21.55
C GLY A 78 -5.91 13.38 -20.47
N ALA A 79 -6.34 12.53 -19.52
CA ALA A 79 -7.10 12.97 -18.36
C ALA A 79 -6.46 14.21 -17.68
N PRO A 80 -7.24 15.25 -17.34
CA PRO A 80 -6.72 16.47 -16.76
C PRO A 80 -6.04 16.20 -15.41
N PRO A 81 -5.00 16.99 -15.03
CA PRO A 81 -4.28 16.82 -13.76
C PRO A 81 -5.18 16.78 -12.53
N ALA A 82 -6.30 17.52 -12.55
CA ALA A 82 -7.28 17.55 -11.47
C ALA A 82 -7.89 16.17 -11.14
N LEU A 83 -7.94 15.24 -12.11
CA LEU A 83 -8.41 13.86 -11.90
C LEU A 83 -7.30 12.88 -11.51
N LEU A 84 -6.04 13.22 -11.81
CA LEU A 84 -4.88 12.36 -11.52
C LEU A 84 -4.29 12.65 -10.14
N LEU A 85 -4.25 13.92 -9.76
CA LEU A 85 -3.64 14.40 -8.51
C LEU A 85 -4.20 13.71 -7.27
N PRO A 86 -5.53 13.53 -7.09
CA PRO A 86 -6.05 12.87 -5.90
C PRO A 86 -5.59 11.40 -5.79
N VAL A 87 -5.58 10.67 -6.92
CA VAL A 87 -5.10 9.28 -6.97
C VAL A 87 -3.62 9.20 -6.62
N CYS A 88 -2.80 10.07 -7.21
CA CYS A 88 -1.36 10.13 -6.90
C CYS A 88 -1.11 10.52 -5.44
N ALA A 89 -1.86 11.49 -4.91
CA ALA A 89 -1.76 11.94 -3.53
C ALA A 89 -2.15 10.84 -2.53
N MET A 90 -3.08 9.95 -2.89
CA MET A 90 -3.46 8.79 -2.09
C MET A 90 -2.47 7.62 -2.25
N LEU A 91 -1.96 7.41 -3.46
CA LEU A 91 -1.00 6.35 -3.76
C LEU A 91 0.34 6.56 -3.03
N LEU A 92 0.82 7.80 -2.96
CA LEU A 92 2.09 8.13 -2.31
C LEU A 92 2.17 7.64 -0.85
N PRO A 93 1.24 7.96 0.07
CA PRO A 93 1.29 7.46 1.42
C PRO A 93 1.10 5.94 1.50
N ILE A 94 0.26 5.33 0.66
CA ILE A 94 0.14 3.86 0.58
C ILE A 94 1.52 3.23 0.30
N LEU A 95 2.24 3.77 -0.68
CA LEU A 95 3.59 3.32 -1.02
C LEU A 95 4.59 3.57 0.11
N LEU A 96 4.51 4.72 0.78
CA LEU A 96 5.37 5.02 1.94
C LEU A 96 5.18 4.01 3.06
N LEU A 97 3.92 3.72 3.44
CA LEU A 97 3.61 2.71 4.47
C LEU A 97 4.12 1.33 4.04
N THR A 98 3.88 0.95 2.78
CA THR A 98 4.24 -0.37 2.26
C THR A 98 5.75 -0.58 2.17
N HIS A 99 6.50 0.42 1.69
CA HIS A 99 7.96 0.37 1.67
C HIS A 99 8.57 0.45 3.08
N ALA A 100 7.96 1.21 4.01
CA ALA A 100 8.39 1.24 5.40
C ALA A 100 8.16 -0.13 6.09
N LEU A 101 7.04 -0.78 5.80
CA LEU A 101 6.78 -2.16 6.25
C LEU A 101 7.82 -3.13 5.68
N ALA A 102 8.11 -3.07 4.38
CA ALA A 102 9.16 -3.89 3.76
C ALA A 102 10.52 -3.66 4.42
N ALA A 103 10.85 -2.40 4.75
CA ALA A 103 12.08 -2.07 5.46
C ALA A 103 12.13 -2.65 6.88
N GLY A 104 11.02 -2.56 7.62
CA GLY A 104 10.90 -3.13 8.96
C GLY A 104 11.01 -4.66 8.96
N LEU A 105 10.34 -5.33 8.01
CA LEU A 105 10.41 -6.78 7.84
C LEU A 105 11.84 -7.22 7.48
N GLN A 106 12.48 -6.54 6.53
CA GLN A 106 13.88 -6.84 6.17
C GLN A 106 14.81 -6.70 7.38
N ALA A 107 14.68 -5.61 8.16
CA ALA A 107 15.50 -5.40 9.35
C ALA A 107 15.25 -6.44 10.45
N GLY A 108 13.99 -6.88 10.63
CA GLY A 108 13.64 -7.92 11.60
C GLY A 108 14.15 -9.31 11.21
N TRP A 109 14.28 -9.59 9.90
CA TRP A 109 14.77 -10.87 9.39
C TRP A 109 16.28 -10.90 9.21
N GLN A 110 16.96 -9.75 9.27
CA GLN A 110 18.40 -9.65 9.17
C GLN A 110 19.01 -8.62 10.12
N PRO A 111 19.55 -9.09 11.25
CA PRO A 111 20.26 -8.24 12.19
C PRO A 111 21.66 -7.80 11.71
N GLU A 112 22.36 -8.55 10.84
CA GLU A 112 23.78 -8.31 10.52
C GLU A 112 24.17 -8.36 9.04
N ALA A 113 25.15 -7.51 8.70
CA ALA A 113 25.91 -7.33 7.46
C ALA A 113 25.14 -7.16 6.13
N THR A 114 24.96 -5.89 5.73
CA THR A 114 24.54 -5.50 4.38
C THR A 114 25.55 -5.98 3.32
N GLY A 115 25.14 -6.92 2.46
CA GLY A 115 25.93 -7.32 1.28
C GLY A 115 26.09 -8.82 1.05
N SER A 116 25.62 -9.68 1.96
CA SER A 116 25.61 -11.13 1.76
C SER A 116 24.50 -11.58 0.79
N PRO A 117 24.60 -12.78 0.18
CA PRO A 117 23.50 -13.38 -0.59
C PRO A 117 22.20 -13.46 0.21
N ASP A 118 22.31 -13.67 1.53
CA ASP A 118 21.17 -13.70 2.44
C ASP A 118 20.46 -12.35 2.48
N ALA A 119 21.20 -11.23 2.34
CA ALA A 119 20.61 -9.89 2.33
C ALA A 119 19.75 -9.60 1.11
N GLN A 120 20.14 -10.17 -0.01
CA GLN A 120 19.32 -10.12 -1.22
C GLN A 120 18.06 -10.99 -1.07
N ALA A 121 18.16 -12.16 -0.43
CA ALA A 121 17.00 -13.02 -0.15
C ALA A 121 16.01 -12.39 0.83
N ALA A 122 16.51 -11.80 1.93
CA ALA A 122 15.68 -11.12 2.92
C ALA A 122 14.96 -9.90 2.34
N ARG A 123 15.65 -9.09 1.52
CA ARG A 123 15.03 -7.97 0.78
C ARG A 123 13.87 -8.45 -0.09
N TRP A 124 14.11 -9.49 -0.88
CA TRP A 124 13.11 -10.04 -1.79
C TRP A 124 11.90 -10.60 -1.02
N ALA A 125 12.15 -11.38 0.03
CA ALA A 125 11.10 -11.90 0.90
C ALA A 125 10.27 -10.77 1.53
N ALA A 126 10.93 -9.69 1.99
CA ALA A 126 10.26 -8.57 2.63
C ALA A 126 9.38 -7.79 1.65
N GLY A 127 9.86 -7.59 0.41
CA GLY A 127 9.07 -7.02 -0.68
C GLY A 127 7.84 -7.86 -1.01
N ILE A 128 8.00 -9.19 -1.11
CA ILE A 128 6.87 -10.12 -1.31
C ILE A 128 5.87 -10.02 -0.16
N ALA A 129 6.34 -10.08 1.08
CA ALA A 129 5.45 -10.03 2.24
C ALA A 129 4.67 -8.71 2.32
N ALA A 130 5.33 -7.57 2.08
CA ALA A 130 4.67 -6.27 2.04
C ALA A 130 3.63 -6.18 0.91
N MET A 131 3.96 -6.68 -0.29
CA MET A 131 3.01 -6.78 -1.40
C MET A 131 1.81 -7.66 -1.03
N LEU A 132 2.03 -8.85 -0.45
CA LEU A 132 0.94 -9.76 -0.09
C LEU A 132 0.03 -9.17 0.99
N LEU A 133 0.60 -8.50 1.99
CA LEU A 133 -0.17 -7.81 3.02
C LEU A 133 -0.99 -6.66 2.42
N LEU A 134 -0.40 -5.88 1.50
CA LEU A 134 -1.12 -4.83 0.78
C LEU A 134 -2.25 -5.41 -0.08
N ALA A 135 -2.00 -6.50 -0.79
CA ALA A 135 -3.02 -7.18 -1.60
C ALA A 135 -4.17 -7.71 -0.74
N LEU A 136 -3.84 -8.34 0.39
CA LEU A 136 -4.84 -8.88 1.32
C LEU A 136 -5.69 -7.77 1.94
N ALA A 137 -5.06 -6.68 2.39
CA ALA A 137 -5.75 -5.51 2.94
C ALA A 137 -6.59 -4.80 1.87
N GLY A 138 -6.06 -4.63 0.66
CA GLY A 138 -6.79 -4.02 -0.46
C GLY A 138 -8.02 -4.85 -0.86
N ALA A 139 -7.89 -6.17 -0.90
CA ALA A 139 -8.98 -7.07 -1.23
C ALA A 139 -9.92 -7.37 -0.05
N ALA A 140 -9.69 -6.82 1.16
CA ALA A 140 -10.50 -7.10 2.35
C ALA A 140 -12.02 -7.06 2.11
N PRO A 141 -12.59 -6.05 1.42
CA PRO A 141 -14.03 -6.00 1.16
C PRO A 141 -14.55 -7.21 0.36
N LEU A 142 -13.72 -7.80 -0.50
CA LEU A 142 -14.12 -8.93 -1.33
C LEU A 142 -14.18 -10.24 -0.54
N TRP A 143 -13.21 -10.51 0.35
CA TRP A 143 -13.12 -11.79 1.05
C TRP A 143 -13.70 -11.76 2.47
N LEU A 144 -13.75 -10.60 3.13
CA LEU A 144 -14.45 -10.42 4.41
C LEU A 144 -15.91 -9.96 4.23
N GLY A 145 -16.35 -9.69 3.00
CA GLY A 145 -17.69 -9.20 2.72
C GLY A 145 -18.81 -10.01 3.39
N PRO A 146 -18.85 -11.35 3.25
CA PRO A 146 -19.87 -12.18 3.90
C PRO A 146 -19.82 -12.09 5.44
N ALA A 147 -18.63 -12.03 6.02
CA ALA A 147 -18.49 -11.89 7.47
C ALA A 147 -18.95 -10.51 7.96
N ALA A 148 -18.67 -9.45 7.20
CA ALA A 148 -19.13 -8.11 7.51
C ALA A 148 -20.64 -7.94 7.33
N GLU A 149 -21.24 -8.62 6.35
CA GLU A 149 -22.71 -8.70 6.20
C GLU A 149 -23.36 -9.38 7.41
N LEU A 150 -22.81 -10.50 7.88
CA LEU A 150 -23.31 -11.15 9.10
C LEU A 150 -23.10 -10.27 10.34
N ALA A 151 -21.96 -9.58 10.43
CA ALA A 151 -21.66 -8.68 11.53
C ALA A 151 -22.52 -7.41 11.51
N SER A 152 -22.93 -6.92 10.33
CA SER A 152 -23.72 -5.70 10.20
C SER A 152 -25.10 -5.81 10.84
N ALA A 153 -25.66 -7.03 10.91
CA ALA A 153 -26.88 -7.30 11.65
C ALA A 153 -26.77 -7.00 13.16
N ARG A 154 -25.55 -6.96 13.72
CA ARG A 154 -25.27 -6.62 15.12
C ARG A 154 -24.55 -5.29 15.30
N HIS A 155 -23.80 -4.86 14.28
CA HIS A 155 -22.95 -3.69 14.33
C HIS A 155 -23.06 -2.93 13.00
N GLU A 156 -23.86 -1.88 12.97
CA GLU A 156 -24.13 -1.08 11.77
C GLU A 156 -22.85 -0.56 11.08
N THR A 157 -21.78 -0.33 11.86
CA THR A 157 -20.49 0.18 11.36
C THR A 157 -19.55 -0.89 10.80
N ALA A 158 -19.91 -2.18 10.83
CA ALA A 158 -19.00 -3.27 10.42
C ALA A 158 -18.55 -3.14 8.96
N LEU A 159 -19.47 -2.80 8.06
CA LEU A 159 -19.20 -2.59 6.64
C LEU A 159 -18.36 -1.33 6.42
N ASP A 160 -18.68 -0.24 7.10
CA ASP A 160 -17.95 1.02 7.01
C ASP A 160 -16.48 0.85 7.47
N ILE A 161 -16.26 0.12 8.56
CA ILE A 161 -14.90 -0.22 9.05
C ILE A 161 -14.17 -1.09 8.02
N LEU A 162 -14.82 -2.14 7.50
CA LEU A 162 -14.19 -3.01 6.50
C LEU A 162 -13.74 -2.21 5.28
N VAL A 163 -14.59 -1.33 4.78
CA VAL A 163 -14.33 -0.52 3.59
C VAL A 163 -13.27 0.54 3.87
N ALA A 164 -13.27 1.15 5.07
CA ALA A 164 -12.28 2.12 5.52
C ALA A 164 -10.90 1.53 5.87
N THR A 165 -10.78 0.21 5.96
CA THR A 165 -9.47 -0.45 6.16
C THR A 165 -8.77 -0.84 4.86
N SER A 166 -9.46 -0.74 3.72
CA SER A 166 -8.94 -1.17 2.42
C SER A 166 -8.22 -0.04 1.67
N PRO A 167 -6.91 -0.16 1.41
CA PRO A 167 -6.19 0.78 0.55
C PRO A 167 -6.76 0.85 -0.88
N LEU A 168 -7.40 -0.23 -1.35
CA LEU A 168 -8.07 -0.26 -2.65
C LEU A 168 -9.29 0.66 -2.67
N THR A 169 -10.11 0.62 -1.62
CA THR A 169 -11.19 1.59 -1.43
C THR A 169 -10.67 3.02 -1.42
N HIS A 170 -9.55 3.27 -0.72
CA HIS A 170 -8.97 4.62 -0.63
C HIS A 170 -8.56 5.16 -2.01
N LEU A 171 -7.93 4.31 -2.83
CA LEU A 171 -7.61 4.64 -4.23
C LEU A 171 -8.88 4.84 -5.07
N ALA A 172 -9.91 4.03 -4.86
CA ALA A 172 -11.18 4.15 -5.58
C ALA A 172 -11.88 5.48 -5.27
N VAL A 173 -12.00 5.84 -3.99
CA VAL A 173 -12.53 7.14 -3.54
C VAL A 173 -11.73 8.29 -4.14
N ALA A 174 -10.40 8.22 -4.09
CA ALA A 174 -9.54 9.23 -4.69
C ALA A 174 -9.70 9.31 -6.22
N GLY A 175 -9.96 8.18 -6.89
CA GLY A 175 -10.18 8.10 -8.33
C GLY A 175 -11.58 8.50 -8.80
N GLY A 176 -12.49 8.79 -7.86
CA GLY A 176 -13.91 9.02 -8.13
C GLY A 176 -14.64 7.76 -8.61
N LEU A 177 -14.15 6.58 -8.23
CA LEU A 177 -14.75 5.29 -8.55
C LEU A 177 -15.54 4.79 -7.33
N ASP A 178 -16.83 4.54 -7.54
CA ASP A 178 -17.64 3.79 -6.58
C ASP A 178 -17.35 2.29 -6.74
N LEU A 179 -16.34 1.81 -6.00
CA LEU A 179 -15.81 0.44 -6.15
C LEU A 179 -16.89 -0.62 -5.99
N LEU A 180 -17.71 -0.50 -4.94
CA LEU A 180 -18.74 -1.48 -4.58
C LEU A 180 -19.96 -1.45 -5.49
N ARG A 181 -20.16 -0.37 -6.25
CA ARG A 181 -21.28 -0.23 -7.20
C ARG A 181 -20.85 -0.44 -8.65
N THR A 182 -19.72 -1.09 -8.88
CA THR A 182 -19.34 -1.51 -10.24
C THR A 182 -20.25 -2.63 -10.74
N ALA A 183 -20.47 -2.67 -12.06
CA ALA A 183 -21.32 -3.69 -12.69
C ALA A 183 -20.87 -5.13 -12.38
N TRP A 184 -19.55 -5.35 -12.29
CA TRP A 184 -19.00 -6.65 -11.91
C TRP A 184 -19.36 -7.03 -10.47
N LEU A 185 -19.23 -6.11 -9.51
CA LEU A 185 -19.56 -6.39 -8.10
C LEU A 185 -21.05 -6.65 -7.91
N TYR A 186 -21.93 -5.94 -8.62
CA TYR A 186 -23.36 -6.25 -8.64
C TYR A 186 -23.68 -7.68 -9.10
N GLN A 187 -22.88 -8.24 -10.01
CA GLN A 187 -23.09 -9.58 -10.54
C GLN A 187 -22.44 -10.68 -9.69
N ASN A 188 -21.43 -10.35 -8.88
CA ASN A 188 -20.56 -11.34 -8.25
C ASN A 188 -20.47 -11.25 -6.72
N ALA A 189 -21.01 -10.20 -6.09
CA ALA A 189 -20.90 -10.01 -4.64
C ALA A 189 -22.10 -9.28 -4.02
N ASN A 190 -22.64 -9.84 -2.93
CA ASN A 190 -23.76 -9.25 -2.17
C ASN A 190 -23.42 -7.87 -1.58
N LEU A 191 -22.14 -7.57 -1.36
CA LEU A 191 -21.69 -6.28 -0.82
C LEU A 191 -22.20 -5.09 -1.66
N ALA A 192 -22.37 -5.30 -2.97
CA ALA A 192 -22.86 -4.29 -3.90
C ALA A 192 -24.32 -3.89 -3.69
N ALA A 193 -25.09 -4.60 -2.85
CA ALA A 193 -26.46 -4.27 -2.50
C ALA A 193 -26.58 -3.56 -1.14
N LEU A 194 -25.55 -3.65 -0.29
CA LEU A 194 -25.60 -3.14 1.08
C LEU A 194 -25.38 -1.62 1.14
N PRO A 195 -26.02 -0.88 2.06
CA PRO A 195 -25.69 0.52 2.29
C PRO A 195 -24.30 0.63 2.93
N VAL A 196 -23.44 1.47 2.37
CA VAL A 196 -22.06 1.67 2.84
C VAL A 196 -21.74 3.16 2.76
N ASN A 197 -21.14 3.70 3.82
CA ASN A 197 -20.59 5.06 3.81
C ASN A 197 -19.09 5.00 3.51
N TYR A 198 -18.69 5.53 2.36
CA TYR A 198 -17.27 5.62 2.04
C TYR A 198 -16.56 6.63 2.94
N PRO A 199 -15.30 6.35 3.32
CA PRO A 199 -14.50 7.30 4.06
C PRO A 199 -14.29 8.58 3.23
N GLN A 200 -14.49 9.74 3.86
CA GLN A 200 -14.27 11.02 3.19
C GLN A 200 -12.77 11.22 2.92
N ALA A 201 -12.42 11.81 1.77
CA ALA A 201 -11.03 12.01 1.36
C ALA A 201 -10.19 12.80 2.40
N GLY A 202 -10.80 13.80 3.06
CA GLY A 202 -10.13 14.57 4.12
C GLY A 202 -9.75 13.73 5.34
N HIS A 203 -10.64 12.82 5.76
CA HIS A 203 -10.35 11.87 6.85
C HIS A 203 -9.23 10.91 6.46
N LEU A 204 -9.26 10.38 5.23
CA LEU A 204 -8.18 9.52 4.72
C LEU A 204 -6.83 10.23 4.72
N ALA A 205 -6.79 11.49 4.26
CA ALA A 205 -5.56 12.29 4.27
C ALA A 205 -5.00 12.45 5.69
N ALA A 206 -5.85 12.72 6.68
CA ALA A 206 -5.43 12.83 8.08
C ALA A 206 -4.91 11.49 8.63
N VAL A 207 -5.58 10.37 8.34
CA VAL A 207 -5.16 9.03 8.78
C VAL A 207 -3.79 8.66 8.19
N TYR A 208 -3.59 8.88 6.89
CA TYR A 208 -2.30 8.60 6.26
C TYR A 208 -1.19 9.54 6.75
N ALA A 209 -1.49 10.83 6.97
CA ALA A 209 -0.53 11.76 7.54
C ALA A 209 -0.10 11.33 8.95
N ALA A 210 -1.05 10.91 9.79
CA ALA A 210 -0.77 10.38 11.12
C ALA A 210 0.07 9.09 11.05
N ALA A 211 -0.26 8.16 10.17
CA ALA A 211 0.50 6.92 9.98
C ALA A 211 1.94 7.19 9.52
N CYS A 212 2.15 8.12 8.57
CA CYS A 212 3.48 8.55 8.16
C CYS A 212 4.26 9.23 9.30
N ALA A 213 3.59 10.06 10.10
CA ALA A 213 4.21 10.70 11.27
C ALA A 213 4.66 9.66 12.32
N VAL A 214 3.81 8.67 12.63
CA VAL A 214 4.14 7.58 13.55
C VAL A 214 5.34 6.77 13.04
N LEU A 215 5.38 6.42 11.74
CA LEU A 215 6.54 5.73 11.15
C LEU A 215 7.82 6.55 11.28
N THR A 216 7.75 7.85 11.02
CA THR A 216 8.90 8.75 11.13
C THR A 216 9.42 8.79 12.57
N LEU A 217 8.51 8.89 13.55
CA LEU A 217 8.85 8.88 14.97
C LEU A 217 9.43 7.52 15.41
N ALA A 218 8.87 6.40 14.95
CA ALA A 218 9.37 5.07 15.27
C ALA A 218 10.81 4.87 14.75
N LEU A 219 11.10 5.35 13.54
CA LEU A 219 12.45 5.31 12.97
C LEU A 219 13.45 6.17 13.75
N VAL A 220 13.04 7.37 14.17
CA VAL A 220 13.87 8.24 15.02
C VAL A 220 14.13 7.60 16.39
N ALA A 221 13.12 6.95 16.98
CA ALA A 221 13.28 6.24 18.25
C ALA A 221 14.25 5.06 18.15
N LEU A 222 14.21 4.31 17.05
CA LEU A 222 15.14 3.21 16.78
C LEU A 222 16.59 3.70 16.61
N GLN A 223 16.80 4.83 15.92
CA GLN A 223 18.12 5.46 15.80
C GLN A 223 18.74 5.82 17.15
N ARG A 224 17.94 6.39 18.06
CA ARG A 224 18.42 6.79 19.40
C ARG A 224 18.88 5.60 20.24
N ARG A 225 18.21 4.45 20.13
CA ARG A 225 18.59 3.23 20.86
C ARG A 225 19.94 2.69 20.38
N GLN A 226 20.14 2.60 19.06
CA GLN A 226 21.38 2.10 18.48
C GLN A 226 22.61 2.99 18.83
N GLY A 227 22.42 4.31 18.88
CA GLY A 227 23.47 5.23 19.30
C GLY A 227 23.83 5.13 20.79
N ALA A 228 22.88 4.75 21.65
CA ALA A 228 23.13 4.54 23.08
C ALA A 228 23.91 3.24 23.36
N ASP A 229 23.62 2.17 22.62
CA ASP A 229 24.31 0.88 22.78
C ASP A 229 25.79 0.94 22.36
N HIS A 230 26.15 1.79 21.40
CA HIS A 230 27.55 2.04 21.01
C HIS A 230 28.30 3.00 21.94
N ALA A 231 27.61 3.67 22.86
CA ALA A 231 28.19 4.65 23.77
C ALA A 231 28.54 4.07 25.16
N ILE A 232 28.48 2.75 25.33
CA ILE A 232 28.99 2.07 26.54
C ILE A 232 30.47 1.74 26.29
N PRO A 233 31.43 2.56 26.76
CA PRO A 233 32.82 2.15 26.73
C PRO A 233 33.00 0.96 27.67
N LEU A 234 33.47 -0.17 27.13
CA LEU A 234 34.08 -1.23 27.93
C LEU A 234 35.32 -0.63 28.59
N THR A 235 35.18 -0.06 29.78
CA THR A 235 36.29 0.12 30.70
C THR A 235 36.63 -1.26 31.27
N GLU A 236 37.23 -2.11 30.44
CA GLU A 236 38.02 -3.23 30.96
C GLU A 236 39.32 -2.62 31.50
N ASN A 237 39.38 -2.54 32.83
CA ASN A 237 40.64 -2.60 33.54
C ASN A 237 40.42 -3.47 34.78
N PRO A 238 40.92 -4.71 34.77
CA PRO A 238 41.33 -5.36 36.00
C PRO A 238 42.86 -5.52 36.08
N PRO A 239 43.40 -5.61 37.31
CA PRO A 239 44.81 -5.47 37.64
C PRO A 239 45.72 -6.60 37.14
#